data_AF-A0AAD1Y621-F1
#
_entry.id   AF-A0AAD1Y621-F1
#
_cell.length_a   1.000
_cell.length_b   1.000
_cell.length_c   1.000
_cell.angle_alpha   90.00
_cell.angle_beta   90.00
_cell.angle_gamma   90.00
#
_symmetry.space_group_name_H-M   'P 1'
#
loop_
_entity.id
_entity.type
_entity.pdbx_description
1 polymer ?
#
loop_
_entity_poly.entity_id
_entity_poly.type
_entity_poly.pdbx_seq_one_letter_code
_entity_poly.pdbx_strand_id
1 'polypeptide(L)'
;MAKSFLRRISSVFTDRIKGFDMYPKVITFTYKGEDEFKTLFGGIISVIIKVILVLYTYMMVRIMLGRKDTSKSVNTVVHDILNDNDPISLKGTNFSFAFKVESDTDSSFYPIDEPNYFSILLQKYARNETTNSIDGKSVSFSLCNDRFNYRNQTEVQKLGINTNYYCPDTDDFTVIGNTFSPKY
;
A
#
# COMPACT_ATOMS: atom_id res chain seq x y z
N MET A 1 -62.18 -17.65 -6.26
CA MET A 1 -60.98 -18.29 -6.84
C MET A 1 -59.67 -17.53 -6.51
N ALA A 2 -59.61 -16.18 -6.54
CA ALA A 2 -58.39 -15.40 -6.25
C ALA A 2 -57.79 -15.57 -4.83
N LYS A 3 -58.62 -15.81 -3.79
CA LYS A 3 -58.14 -15.95 -2.40
C LYS A 3 -57.31 -17.22 -2.15
N SER A 4 -57.56 -18.32 -2.86
CA SER A 4 -56.76 -19.55 -2.68
C SER A 4 -55.40 -19.45 -3.37
N PHE A 5 -55.33 -18.74 -4.50
CA PHE A 5 -54.10 -18.49 -5.24
C PHE A 5 -53.14 -17.57 -4.48
N LEU A 6 -53.65 -16.47 -3.90
CA LEU A 6 -52.85 -15.56 -3.06
C LEU A 6 -52.28 -16.24 -1.81
N ARG A 7 -53.04 -17.15 -1.18
CA ARG A 7 -52.55 -17.94 -0.04
C ARG A 7 -51.42 -18.89 -0.42
N ARG A 8 -51.48 -19.47 -1.62
CA ARG A 8 -50.45 -20.39 -2.13
C ARG A 8 -49.16 -19.67 -2.50
N ILE A 9 -49.25 -18.45 -3.05
CA ILE A 9 -48.09 -17.59 -3.30
C ILE A 9 -47.47 -17.13 -1.98
N SER A 10 -48.29 -16.68 -1.04
CA SER A 10 -47.85 -16.25 0.29
C SER A 10 -47.08 -17.36 1.00
N SER A 11 -47.59 -18.60 1.01
CA SER A 11 -46.91 -19.72 1.68
C SER A 11 -45.55 -20.03 1.07
N VAL A 12 -45.48 -20.14 -0.25
CA VAL A 12 -44.23 -20.38 -0.99
C VAL A 12 -43.21 -19.27 -0.73
N PHE A 13 -43.66 -18.01 -0.66
CA PHE A 13 -42.78 -16.88 -0.40
C PHE A 13 -42.22 -16.90 1.03
N THR A 14 -43.06 -17.18 2.03
CA THR A 14 -42.61 -17.35 3.42
C THR A 14 -41.62 -18.50 3.57
N ASP A 15 -41.84 -19.64 2.91
CA ASP A 15 -40.95 -20.80 3.03
C ASP A 15 -39.58 -20.53 2.36
N ARG A 16 -39.57 -19.77 1.26
CA ARG A 16 -38.34 -19.28 0.64
C ARG A 16 -37.60 -18.29 1.54
N ILE A 17 -38.29 -17.36 2.19
CA ILE A 17 -37.68 -16.39 3.12
C ILE A 17 -37.06 -17.09 4.32
N LYS A 18 -37.75 -18.07 4.92
CA LYS A 18 -37.19 -18.88 6.01
C LYS A 18 -35.90 -19.59 5.58
N GLY A 19 -35.82 -20.03 4.32
CA GLY A 19 -34.62 -20.66 3.77
C GLY A 19 -33.38 -19.76 3.76
N PHE A 20 -33.55 -18.44 3.83
CA PHE A 20 -32.45 -17.46 3.84
C PHE A 20 -32.00 -17.01 5.24
N ASP A 21 -32.61 -17.53 6.30
CA ASP A 21 -32.22 -17.25 7.69
C ASP A 21 -30.79 -17.75 7.95
N MET A 22 -29.85 -16.83 8.14
CA MET A 22 -28.45 -17.12 8.47
C MET A 22 -28.21 -17.38 9.95
N TYR A 23 -29.22 -17.14 10.80
CA TYR A 23 -29.10 -17.28 12.25
C TYR A 23 -30.17 -18.24 12.80
N PRO A 24 -30.18 -19.52 12.35
CA PRO A 24 -31.09 -20.52 12.90
C PRO A 24 -30.81 -20.72 14.39
N LYS A 25 -31.87 -20.96 15.17
CA LYS A 25 -31.73 -21.32 16.58
C LYS A 25 -31.69 -22.84 16.72
N VAL A 26 -30.65 -23.35 17.36
CA VAL A 26 -30.56 -24.77 17.73
C VAL A 26 -31.64 -25.06 18.77
N ILE A 27 -32.42 -26.11 18.55
CA ILE A 27 -33.46 -26.56 19.48
C ILE A 27 -33.03 -27.89 20.11
N THR A 28 -33.25 -28.03 21.42
CA THR A 28 -32.85 -29.23 22.18
C THR A 28 -33.73 -30.47 21.91
N PHE A 29 -34.91 -30.27 21.30
CA PHE A 29 -35.79 -31.35 20.88
C PHE A 29 -36.02 -31.25 19.36
N THR A 30 -35.79 -32.34 18.63
CA THR A 30 -35.95 -32.40 17.17
C THR A 30 -37.40 -32.08 16.78
N TYR A 31 -37.64 -30.90 16.21
CA TYR A 31 -38.96 -30.48 15.74
C TYR A 31 -39.07 -30.80 14.25
N LYS A 32 -39.97 -31.72 13.88
CA LYS A 32 -40.19 -32.15 12.48
C LYS A 32 -38.94 -32.72 11.78
N GLY A 33 -38.02 -33.32 12.53
CA GLY A 33 -36.81 -33.93 11.97
C GLY A 33 -35.68 -32.95 11.64
N GLU A 34 -35.83 -31.67 12.00
CA GLU A 34 -34.78 -30.66 11.86
C GLU A 34 -34.23 -30.28 13.25
N ASP A 35 -32.90 -30.18 13.38
CA ASP A 35 -32.20 -29.80 14.62
C ASP A 35 -32.12 -28.27 14.80
N GLU A 36 -32.53 -27.53 13.77
CA GLU A 36 -32.45 -26.08 13.68
C GLU A 36 -33.79 -25.47 13.28
N PHE A 37 -34.27 -24.51 14.06
CA PHE A 37 -35.51 -23.80 13.73
C PHE A 37 -35.22 -22.47 13.01
N LYS A 38 -35.58 -22.42 11.73
CA LYS A 38 -35.51 -21.20 10.91
C LYS A 38 -36.71 -20.30 11.15
N THR A 39 -36.45 -19.05 11.49
CA THR A 39 -37.50 -18.08 11.83
C THR A 39 -37.79 -17.17 10.64
N LEU A 40 -39.07 -16.79 10.46
CA LEU A 40 -39.43 -15.78 9.46
C LEU A 40 -38.74 -14.44 9.75
N PHE A 41 -38.64 -14.09 11.03
CA PHE A 41 -37.99 -12.87 11.47
C PHE A 41 -36.49 -12.85 11.13
N GLY A 42 -35.77 -13.94 11.43
CA GLY A 42 -34.36 -14.10 11.06
C GLY A 42 -34.14 -14.12 9.55
N GLY A 43 -35.04 -14.74 8.79
CA GLY A 43 -35.04 -14.70 7.33
C GLY A 43 -35.16 -13.28 6.77
N ILE A 44 -36.09 -12.46 7.30
CA ILE A 44 -36.27 -11.07 6.87
C ILE A 44 -35.02 -10.23 7.17
N ILE A 45 -34.47 -10.33 8.39
CA ILE A 45 -33.25 -9.61 8.77
C ILE A 45 -32.07 -10.02 7.88
N SER A 46 -31.92 -11.31 7.63
CA SER A 46 -30.84 -11.85 6.77
C SER A 46 -30.94 -11.32 5.34
N VAL A 47 -32.17 -11.17 4.80
CA VAL A 47 -32.39 -10.57 3.48
C VAL A 47 -31.99 -9.10 3.48
N ILE A 48 -32.36 -8.32 4.50
CA ILE A 48 -32.01 -6.90 4.61
C ILE A 48 -30.48 -6.72 4.63
N ILE A 49 -29.77 -7.50 5.43
CA ILE A 49 -28.30 -7.44 5.53
C ILE A 49 -27.66 -7.75 4.17
N LYS A 50 -28.13 -8.80 3.47
CA LYS A 50 -27.62 -9.17 2.15
C LYS A 50 -27.83 -8.04 1.12
N VAL A 51 -28.99 -7.38 1.15
CA VAL A 51 -29.27 -6.24 0.27
C VAL A 51 -28.30 -5.08 0.55
N ILE A 52 -28.05 -4.75 1.82
CA ILE A 52 -27.08 -3.71 2.21
C ILE A 52 -25.68 -4.04 1.70
N LEU A 53 -25.23 -5.28 1.88
CA LEU A 53 -23.92 -5.74 1.39
C LEU A 53 -23.81 -5.62 -0.12
N VAL A 54 -24.83 -6.07 -0.87
CA VAL A 54 -24.84 -5.98 -2.34
C VAL A 54 -24.79 -4.53 -2.81
N LEU A 55 -25.53 -3.62 -2.18
CA LEU A 55 -25.49 -2.19 -2.49
C LEU A 55 -24.11 -1.58 -2.20
N TYR A 56 -23.52 -1.91 -1.05
CA TYR A 56 -22.18 -1.47 -0.69
C TYR A 56 -21.13 -1.95 -1.69
N THR A 57 -21.13 -3.25 -2.02
CA THR A 57 -20.22 -3.83 -3.01
C THR A 57 -20.40 -3.17 -4.38
N TYR A 58 -21.64 -2.93 -4.81
CA TYR A 58 -21.93 -2.24 -6.07
C TYR A 58 -21.32 -0.82 -6.09
N MET A 59 -21.49 -0.04 -5.02
CA MET A 59 -20.88 1.28 -4.92
C MET A 59 -19.35 1.22 -4.99
N MET A 60 -18.72 0.28 -4.27
CA MET A 60 -17.26 0.16 -4.24
C MET A 60 -16.69 -0.24 -5.61
N VAL A 61 -17.32 -1.20 -6.29
CA VAL A 61 -16.94 -1.59 -7.66
C VAL A 61 -17.07 -0.40 -8.62
N ARG A 62 -18.15 0.39 -8.50
CA ARG A 62 -18.33 1.60 -9.32
C ARG A 62 -17.23 2.63 -9.09
N ILE A 63 -16.80 2.83 -7.84
CA ILE A 63 -15.70 3.74 -7.49
C ILE A 63 -14.38 3.24 -8.08
N MET A 64 -14.09 1.93 -7.91
CA MET A 64 -12.88 1.29 -8.44
C MET A 64 -12.81 1.40 -9.97
N LEU A 65 -13.88 1.05 -10.68
CA LEU A 65 -13.94 1.14 -12.15
C LEU A 65 -13.87 2.59 -12.64
N GLY A 66 -14.50 3.51 -11.91
CA GLY A 66 -14.50 4.93 -12.25
C GLY A 66 -13.15 5.62 -11.98
N ARG A 67 -12.22 4.99 -11.26
CA ARG A 67 -10.97 5.59 -10.77
C ARG A 67 -11.18 6.98 -10.14
N LYS A 68 -12.35 7.21 -9.53
CA LYS A 68 -12.77 8.53 -9.01
C LYS A 68 -12.25 8.83 -7.60
N ASP A 69 -11.40 7.97 -7.04
CA ASP A 69 -10.70 8.25 -5.79
C ASP A 69 -9.66 9.35 -6.00
N THR A 70 -10.12 10.60 -5.97
CA THR A 70 -9.28 11.82 -6.02
C THR A 70 -8.44 12.01 -4.76
N SER A 71 -8.67 11.19 -3.72
CA SER A 71 -7.88 11.21 -2.47
C SER A 71 -6.46 10.65 -2.65
N LYS A 72 -6.19 9.84 -3.67
CA LYS A 72 -4.89 9.18 -3.90
C LYS A 72 -4.52 9.18 -5.38
N SER A 73 -4.53 10.34 -6.02
CA SER A 73 -3.90 10.50 -7.33
C SER A 73 -2.39 10.53 -7.15
N VAL A 74 -1.73 9.38 -7.22
CA VAL A 74 -0.27 9.31 -7.33
C VAL A 74 0.09 9.62 -8.78
N ASN A 75 0.40 10.88 -9.07
CA ASN A 75 0.98 11.24 -10.36
C ASN A 75 2.35 10.59 -10.45
N THR A 76 2.43 9.46 -11.15
CA THR A 76 3.69 8.77 -11.37
C THR A 76 4.27 9.33 -12.67
N VAL A 77 5.27 10.19 -12.56
CA VAL A 77 6.02 10.68 -13.72
C VAL A 77 7.24 9.78 -13.89
N VAL A 78 7.31 9.09 -15.03
CA VAL A 78 8.45 8.24 -15.38
C VAL A 78 9.32 9.03 -16.35
N HIS A 79 10.54 9.36 -15.93
CA HIS A 79 11.53 9.99 -16.80
C HIS A 79 12.46 8.92 -17.36
N ASP A 80 12.63 8.93 -18.68
CA ASP A 80 13.63 8.11 -19.36
C ASP A 80 14.96 8.85 -19.39
N ILE A 81 15.79 8.57 -18.39
CA ILE A 81 17.09 9.22 -18.15
C ILE A 81 18.09 9.01 -19.31
N LEU A 82 17.81 8.09 -20.26
CA LEU A 82 18.65 7.88 -21.44
C LEU A 82 18.33 8.82 -22.60
N ASN A 83 17.06 9.23 -22.71
CA ASN A 83 16.56 10.03 -23.82
C ASN A 83 16.17 11.46 -23.40
N ASP A 84 15.94 11.67 -22.11
CA ASP A 84 15.56 12.92 -21.50
C ASP A 84 16.81 13.59 -20.89
N ASN A 85 17.17 14.75 -21.44
CA ASN A 85 18.32 15.54 -20.99
C ASN A 85 17.93 16.63 -19.99
N ASP A 86 16.65 16.74 -19.64
CA ASP A 86 16.18 17.79 -18.74
C ASP A 86 16.65 17.50 -17.30
N PRO A 87 17.37 18.43 -16.65
CA PRO A 87 17.84 18.23 -15.29
C PRO A 87 16.66 18.21 -14.32
N ILE A 88 16.46 17.08 -13.65
CA ILE A 88 15.46 16.95 -12.59
C ILE A 88 16.06 17.50 -11.31
N SER A 89 15.66 18.71 -10.94
CA SER A 89 16.03 19.30 -9.66
C SER A 89 15.29 18.60 -8.53
N LEU A 90 16.04 17.98 -7.62
CA LEU A 90 15.50 17.42 -6.38
C LEU A 90 15.43 18.47 -5.26
N LYS A 91 15.90 19.69 -5.51
CA LYS A 91 15.89 20.78 -4.53
C LYS A 91 14.47 21.12 -4.10
N GLY A 92 14.21 21.04 -2.79
CA GLY A 92 12.88 21.30 -2.21
C GLY A 92 11.85 20.19 -2.45
N THR A 93 12.23 19.10 -3.11
CA THR A 93 11.42 17.89 -3.12
C THR A 93 11.68 17.13 -1.81
N ASN A 94 10.65 16.58 -1.17
CA ASN A 94 10.81 15.73 0.02
C ASN A 94 11.30 14.33 -0.40
N PHE A 95 12.43 14.27 -1.09
CA PHE A 95 13.02 13.00 -1.54
C PHE A 95 13.88 12.40 -0.44
N SER A 96 13.97 11.07 -0.40
CA SER A 96 14.81 10.35 0.56
C SER A 96 15.39 9.13 -0.14
N PHE A 97 16.69 8.90 0.05
CA PHE A 97 17.35 7.69 -0.41
C PHE A 97 17.27 6.65 0.69
N ALA A 98 16.77 5.46 0.36
CA ALA A 98 16.76 4.31 1.24
C ALA A 98 17.50 3.16 0.54
N PHE A 99 18.46 2.57 1.24
CA PHE A 99 19.19 1.39 0.80
C PHE A 99 19.01 0.29 1.84
N LYS A 100 18.86 -0.94 1.38
CA LYS A 100 18.86 -2.14 2.22
C LYS A 100 20.06 -2.98 1.79
N VAL A 101 20.95 -3.25 2.73
CA VAL A 101 22.00 -4.25 2.53
C VAL A 101 21.45 -5.56 3.06
N GLU A 102 21.30 -6.55 2.18
CA GLU A 102 20.84 -7.89 2.52
C GLU A 102 21.94 -8.87 2.14
N SER A 103 22.31 -9.76 3.07
CA SER A 103 23.24 -10.85 2.79
C SER A 103 22.45 -12.09 2.39
N ASP A 104 22.86 -12.73 1.30
CA ASP A 104 22.20 -13.90 0.70
C ASP A 104 22.66 -15.23 1.32
N THR A 105 23.50 -15.19 2.37
CA THR A 105 24.07 -16.40 2.97
C THR A 105 23.31 -16.85 4.22
N ASP A 106 22.91 -18.12 4.24
CA ASP A 106 22.36 -18.85 5.39
C ASP A 106 23.20 -18.67 6.66
N SER A 107 22.85 -17.65 7.43
CA SER A 107 22.89 -17.55 8.90
C SER A 107 24.14 -17.99 9.67
N SER A 108 25.35 -17.97 9.11
CA SER A 108 26.53 -18.41 9.88
C SER A 108 27.84 -17.64 9.67
N PHE A 109 27.88 -16.66 8.77
CA PHE A 109 29.06 -15.81 8.61
C PHE A 109 28.74 -14.35 8.90
N TYR A 110 29.06 -13.95 10.12
CA TYR A 110 29.12 -12.60 10.69
C TYR A 110 27.79 -11.84 10.80
N PRO A 111 27.40 -11.40 12.02
CA PRO A 111 26.32 -10.44 12.14
C PRO A 111 26.74 -9.15 11.42
N ILE A 112 25.90 -8.71 10.47
CA ILE A 112 26.00 -7.42 9.79
C ILE A 112 25.84 -6.25 10.80
N ASP A 113 25.59 -6.57 12.07
CA ASP A 113 25.48 -5.64 13.20
C ASP A 113 26.80 -4.91 13.52
N GLU A 114 27.93 -5.29 12.94
CA GLU A 114 29.15 -4.50 13.00
C GLU A 114 29.21 -3.52 11.81
N PRO A 115 29.02 -2.20 12.02
CA PRO A 115 29.04 -1.17 10.97
C PRO A 115 30.42 -0.98 10.31
N ASN A 116 31.41 -1.81 10.64
CA ASN A 116 32.79 -1.66 10.21
C ASN A 116 33.11 -2.37 8.89
N TYR A 117 32.20 -3.19 8.34
CA TYR A 117 32.48 -3.98 7.14
C TYR A 117 32.04 -3.35 5.82
N PHE A 118 31.23 -2.28 5.86
CA PHE A 118 30.84 -1.56 4.66
C PHE A 118 30.71 -0.06 4.92
N SER A 119 31.13 0.75 3.95
CA SER A 119 30.91 2.19 3.95
C SER A 119 30.13 2.58 2.69
N ILE A 120 29.15 3.46 2.85
CA ILE A 120 28.34 3.95 1.75
C ILE A 120 28.91 5.30 1.33
N LEU A 121 29.36 5.37 0.09
CA LEU A 121 29.92 6.57 -0.51
C LEU A 121 28.93 7.09 -1.55
N LEU A 122 28.41 8.29 -1.33
CA LEU A 122 27.66 9.02 -2.34
C LEU A 122 28.59 10.00 -3.03
N GLN A 123 28.65 9.94 -4.35
CA GLN A 123 29.49 10.82 -5.14
C GLN A 123 28.61 11.65 -6.08
N LYS A 124 28.82 12.97 -6.08
CA LYS A 124 28.27 13.89 -7.05
C LYS A 124 29.29 14.04 -8.17
N TYR A 125 28.87 13.80 -9.40
CA TYR A 125 29.70 13.99 -10.58
C TYR A 125 29.29 15.27 -11.29
N ALA A 126 30.27 16.06 -11.68
CA ALA A 126 30.09 17.20 -12.56
C ALA A 126 31.09 17.11 -13.72
N ARG A 127 30.63 17.40 -14.94
CA ARG A 127 31.53 17.52 -16.09
C ARG A 127 32.14 18.92 -16.08
N ASN A 128 33.46 18.99 -16.17
CA ASN A 128 34.17 20.24 -16.36
C ASN A 128 34.20 20.57 -17.86
N GLU A 129 33.53 21.66 -18.24
CA GLU A 129 33.40 22.08 -19.65
C GLU A 129 34.74 22.46 -20.29
N THR A 130 35.75 22.84 -19.50
CA THR A 130 37.03 23.32 -20.02
C THR A 130 37.99 22.17 -20.33
N THR A 131 37.98 21.13 -19.51
CA THR A 131 38.89 19.98 -19.61
C THR A 131 38.22 18.73 -20.18
N ASN A 132 36.89 18.75 -20.36
CA ASN A 132 36.06 17.57 -20.62
C ASN A 132 36.26 16.43 -19.59
N SER A 133 36.80 16.74 -18.39
CA SER A 133 36.95 15.76 -17.32
C SER A 133 35.65 15.60 -16.52
N ILE A 134 35.46 14.42 -15.95
CA ILE A 134 34.40 14.16 -14.99
C ILE A 134 35.02 14.28 -13.59
N ASP A 135 34.59 15.27 -12.84
CA ASP A 135 35.07 15.52 -11.49
C ASP A 135 34.05 14.96 -10.49
N GLY A 136 34.45 13.92 -9.77
CA GLY A 136 33.68 13.33 -8.68
C GLY A 136 33.98 14.02 -7.35
N LYS A 137 32.95 14.47 -6.64
CA LYS A 137 33.05 14.96 -5.27
C LYS A 137 32.25 14.07 -4.33
N SER A 138 32.88 13.61 -3.26
CA SER A 138 32.18 12.88 -2.21
C SER A 138 31.19 13.80 -1.52
N VAL A 139 29.97 13.32 -1.32
CA VAL A 139 28.94 13.98 -0.53
C VAL A 139 29.06 13.48 0.91
N SER A 140 29.26 14.40 1.84
CA SER A 140 29.32 14.10 3.26
C SER A 140 27.92 13.81 3.82
N PHE A 141 27.89 12.93 4.81
CA PHE A 141 26.68 12.56 5.53
C PHE A 141 26.81 12.90 7.01
N SER A 142 25.72 13.38 7.59
CA SER A 142 25.55 13.58 9.03
C SER A 142 24.30 12.88 9.53
N LEU A 143 24.26 12.57 10.83
CA LEU A 143 23.06 12.02 11.48
C LEU A 143 21.90 13.03 11.34
N CYS A 144 20.77 12.55 10.82
CA CYS A 144 19.58 13.38 10.70
C CYS A 144 18.87 13.46 12.04
N ASN A 145 18.87 14.63 12.69
CA ASN A 145 18.21 14.72 14.00
C ASN A 145 16.69 14.85 13.97
N ASP A 146 16.02 15.15 12.84
CA ASP A 146 14.55 15.30 12.81
C ASP A 146 13.92 15.22 11.41
N ARG A 147 14.64 14.69 10.41
CA ARG A 147 14.17 14.73 9.00
C ARG A 147 13.30 13.54 8.59
N PHE A 148 13.14 12.54 9.45
CA PHE A 148 12.32 11.37 9.14
C PHE A 148 10.84 11.62 9.49
N ASN A 149 10.10 12.15 8.53
CA ASN A 149 8.70 12.51 8.70
C ASN A 149 7.76 11.30 8.55
N TYR A 150 7.78 10.41 9.55
CA TYR A 150 6.86 9.27 9.63
C TYR A 150 5.88 9.43 10.80
N ARG A 151 4.60 9.15 10.54
CA ARG A 151 3.51 9.42 11.50
C ARG A 151 3.61 8.56 12.77
N ASN A 152 4.11 7.33 12.67
CA ASN A 152 4.17 6.39 13.79
C ASN A 152 5.60 6.27 14.33
N GLN A 153 5.99 7.22 15.17
CA GLN A 153 7.34 7.30 15.75
C GLN A 153 7.72 6.09 16.61
N THR A 154 6.75 5.37 17.18
CA THR A 154 6.99 4.14 17.96
C THR A 154 7.58 3.03 17.08
N GLU A 155 7.16 2.95 15.83
CA GLU A 155 7.68 1.98 14.87
C GLU A 155 9.10 2.35 14.41
N VAL A 156 9.35 3.64 14.18
CA VAL A 156 10.68 4.18 13.84
C VAL A 156 11.70 3.86 14.93
N GLN A 157 11.30 4.00 16.19
CA GLN A 157 12.13 3.64 17.34
C GLN A 157 12.37 2.13 17.43
N LYS A 158 11.34 1.30 17.24
CA LYS A 158 11.49 -0.17 17.25
C LYS A 158 12.44 -0.67 16.15
N LEU A 159 12.44 0.00 15.00
CA LEU A 159 13.31 -0.33 13.87
C LEU A 159 14.72 0.29 13.98
N GLY A 160 15.02 1.04 15.05
CA GLY A 160 16.32 1.68 15.23
C GLY A 160 16.65 2.75 14.19
N ILE A 161 15.65 3.25 13.46
CA ILE A 161 15.85 4.24 12.40
C ILE A 161 16.30 5.58 13.00
N ASN A 162 15.76 5.97 14.16
CA ASN A 162 16.13 7.24 14.81
C ASN A 162 17.62 7.35 15.16
N THR A 163 18.32 6.24 15.39
CA THR A 163 19.75 6.23 15.76
C THR A 163 20.67 6.04 14.56
N ASN A 164 20.15 5.52 13.44
CA ASN A 164 20.95 5.09 12.28
C ASN A 164 20.55 5.79 10.98
N TYR A 165 19.81 6.91 11.05
CA TYR A 165 19.38 7.66 9.88
C TYR A 165 20.38 8.77 9.53
N TYR A 166 21.01 8.64 8.35
CA TYR A 166 22.00 9.57 7.84
C TYR A 166 21.46 10.38 6.66
N CYS A 167 21.76 11.67 6.65
CA CYS A 167 21.33 12.63 5.64
C CYS A 167 22.55 13.21 4.96
N PRO A 168 22.47 13.48 3.64
CA PRO A 168 23.49 14.29 3.01
C PRO A 168 23.49 15.70 3.61
N ASP A 169 24.67 16.27 3.79
CA ASP A 169 24.84 17.63 4.33
C ASP A 169 24.33 18.72 3.38
N THR A 170 24.30 18.41 2.08
CA THR A 170 23.80 19.28 1.01
C THR A 170 22.48 18.76 0.48
N ASP A 171 21.56 19.64 0.10
CA ASP A 171 20.25 19.33 -0.50
C ASP A 171 20.17 19.67 -2.00
N ASP A 172 21.25 20.21 -2.57
CA ASP A 172 21.33 20.64 -3.97
C ASP A 172 21.71 19.47 -4.90
N PHE A 173 20.75 18.57 -5.07
CA PHE A 173 20.85 17.45 -5.99
C PHE A 173 20.04 17.72 -7.25
N THR A 174 20.70 17.50 -8.38
CA THR A 174 20.08 17.43 -9.69
C THR A 174 20.36 16.04 -10.23
N VAL A 175 19.31 15.38 -10.72
CA VAL A 175 19.45 14.12 -11.47
C VAL A 175 19.46 14.51 -12.93
N ILE A 176 20.57 14.20 -13.59
CA ILE A 176 20.76 14.42 -15.02
C ILE A 176 21.17 13.08 -15.61
N GLY A 177 20.82 12.88 -16.89
CA GLY A 177 21.15 11.71 -17.72
C GLY A 177 22.45 10.96 -17.40
N ASN A 178 22.50 9.70 -17.82
CA ASN A 178 23.68 8.84 -17.72
C ASN A 178 24.90 9.47 -18.42
N THR A 179 26.11 9.26 -17.88
CA THR A 179 27.40 9.64 -18.50
C THR A 179 27.63 9.06 -19.90
N PHE A 180 26.86 8.05 -20.28
CA PHE A 180 26.83 7.43 -21.61
C PHE A 180 25.75 7.99 -22.57
N SER A 181 24.99 9.02 -22.17
CA SER A 181 24.00 9.64 -23.07
C SER A 181 24.71 10.21 -24.33
N PRO A 182 24.22 9.90 -25.54
CA PRO A 182 24.86 10.33 -26.80
C PRO A 182 24.75 11.83 -27.06
N LYS A 183 23.95 12.56 -26.27
CA LYS A 183 23.87 14.01 -26.31
C LYS A 183 24.04 14.58 -24.91
N TYR A 184 25.15 15.30 -24.72
CA TYR A 184 25.24 16.42 -23.80
C TYR A 184 25.15 17.70 -24.64
#